data_AF-A0A382LRI5-F1
#
_entry.id   AF-A0A382LRI5-F1
#
_cell.length_a   1.000
_cell.length_b   1.000
_cell.length_c   1.000
_cell.angle_alpha   90.00
_cell.angle_beta   90.00
_cell.angle_gamma   90.00
#
_symmetry.space_group_name_H-M   'P 1'
#
loop_
_entity.id
_entity.type
_entity.pdbx_description
1 polymer ?
#
loop_
_entity_poly.entity_id
_entity_poly.type
_entity_poly.pdbx_seq_one_letter_code
_entity_poly.pdbx_strand_id
1 'polypeptide(L)'
;YHAENFGMMRWEKPKNQDDTLFLAEKNCTVVSHVILHELLRKSGYKRFIEDVHEVWQKHIFGDLPFEQYGIDFKPTTKKPSFLTSDTKLFEL
;
A
#
# COMPACT_ATOMS: atom_id res chain seq x y z
N TYR A 1 8.61 -3.41 -6.54
CA TYR A 1 8.69 -4.23 -7.77
C TYR A 1 8.01 -5.55 -7.49
N HIS A 2 7.25 -6.04 -8.46
CA HIS A 2 6.60 -7.35 -8.39
C HIS A 2 6.87 -8.09 -9.69
N ALA A 3 6.90 -9.40 -9.63
CA ALA A 3 6.97 -10.32 -10.75
C ALA A 3 6.22 -11.61 -10.37
N GLU A 4 6.12 -12.56 -11.29
CA GLU A 4 5.46 -13.83 -10.99
C GLU A 4 6.13 -14.55 -9.81
N ASN A 5 5.35 -14.79 -8.74
CA ASN A 5 5.79 -15.41 -7.49
C ASN A 5 6.91 -14.65 -6.74
N PHE A 6 7.08 -13.35 -6.99
CA PHE A 6 8.10 -12.56 -6.32
C PHE A 6 7.67 -11.10 -6.10
N GLY A 7 8.00 -10.58 -4.93
CA GLY A 7 7.83 -9.18 -4.57
C GLY A 7 9.08 -8.64 -3.89
N MET A 8 9.50 -7.44 -4.27
CA MET A 8 10.66 -6.77 -3.68
C MET A 8 10.39 -5.28 -3.49
N MET A 9 10.81 -4.80 -2.34
CA MET A 9 10.89 -3.37 -2.06
C MET A 9 12.23 -3.03 -1.43
N ARG A 10 12.62 -1.77 -1.55
CA ARG A 10 13.72 -1.21 -0.79
C ARG A 10 13.16 -0.60 0.48
N TRP A 11 13.66 -1.03 1.63
CA TRP A 11 13.29 -0.43 2.91
C TRP A 11 13.95 0.93 3.08
N GLU A 12 13.16 1.95 3.38
CA GLU A 12 13.63 3.29 3.70
C GLU A 12 13.76 3.48 5.21
N LYS A 13 14.87 4.13 5.61
CA LYS A 13 15.12 4.48 7.01
C LYS A 13 14.82 5.97 7.22
N PRO A 14 14.02 6.33 8.23
CA PRO A 14 13.78 7.73 8.55
C PRO A 14 15.07 8.39 9.05
N LYS A 15 15.18 9.70 8.90
CA LYS A 15 16.30 10.48 9.47
C LYS A 15 16.25 10.51 10.99
N ASN A 16 15.05 10.55 11.56
CA ASN A 16 14.78 10.42 12.99
C ASN A 16 14.20 9.03 13.26
N GLN A 17 14.80 8.27 14.18
CA GLN A 17 14.38 6.89 14.47
C GLN A 17 12.96 6.79 15.01
N ASP A 18 12.44 7.86 15.63
CA ASP A 18 11.08 7.90 16.18
C ASP A 18 10.00 8.29 15.16
N ASP A 19 10.40 8.56 13.91
CA ASP A 19 9.48 8.94 12.84
C ASP A 19 8.75 7.71 12.27
N THR A 20 7.84 7.21 13.10
CA THR A 20 6.92 6.12 12.79
C THR A 20 5.96 6.46 11.66
N LEU A 21 5.65 7.74 11.45
CA LEU A 21 4.80 8.18 10.36
C LEU A 21 5.51 8.02 9.01
N PHE A 22 6.78 8.42 8.93
CA PHE A 22 7.60 8.19 7.74
C PHE A 22 7.63 6.71 7.33
N LEU A 23 7.77 5.80 8.31
CA LEU A 23 7.75 4.37 8.03
C LEU A 23 6.40 3.91 7.44
N ALA A 24 5.28 4.42 7.96
CA ALA A 24 3.97 4.14 7.41
C ALA A 24 3.83 4.68 5.97
N GLU A 25 4.23 5.93 5.74
CA GLU A 25 4.09 6.61 4.44
C GLU A 25 5.01 6.04 3.36
N LYS A 26 6.23 5.63 3.72
CA LYS A 26 7.23 5.17 2.75
C LYS A 26 7.28 3.66 2.61
N ASN A 27 7.22 2.93 3.72
CA ASN A 27 7.39 1.49 3.69
C ASN A 27 6.04 0.76 3.63
N CYS A 28 5.07 1.08 4.50
CA CYS A 28 3.78 0.36 4.49
C CYS A 28 3.04 0.52 3.17
N THR A 29 3.03 1.71 2.58
CA THR A 29 2.41 1.95 1.26
C THR A 29 3.03 1.07 0.17
N VAL A 30 4.36 0.97 0.11
CA VAL A 30 5.05 0.15 -0.89
C VAL A 30 4.88 -1.35 -0.63
N VAL A 31 4.90 -1.79 0.64
CA VAL A 31 4.55 -3.17 1.02
C VAL A 31 3.14 -3.48 0.54
N SER A 32 2.17 -2.61 0.85
CA SER A 32 0.77 -2.78 0.45
C SER A 32 0.64 -2.89 -1.07
N HIS A 33 1.29 -2.02 -1.84
CA HIS A 33 1.31 -2.09 -3.30
C HIS A 33 1.81 -3.45 -3.82
N VAL A 34 2.90 -3.98 -3.26
CA VAL A 34 3.45 -5.28 -3.69
C VAL A 34 2.53 -6.44 -3.28
N ILE A 35 1.95 -6.40 -2.08
CA ILE A 35 1.02 -7.43 -1.59
C ILE A 35 -0.26 -7.43 -2.44
N LEU A 36 -0.75 -6.25 -2.82
CA LEU A 36 -1.98 -6.13 -3.60
C LEU A 36 -1.88 -6.81 -4.98
N HIS A 37 -0.72 -6.71 -5.64
CA HIS A 37 -0.45 -7.49 -6.86
C HIS A 37 -0.65 -8.99 -6.63
N GLU A 38 -0.12 -9.52 -5.53
CA GLU A 38 -0.22 -10.95 -5.22
C GLU A 38 -1.64 -11.37 -4.82
N LEU A 39 -2.34 -10.55 -4.02
CA LEU A 39 -3.73 -10.82 -3.64
C LEU A 39 -4.65 -10.91 -4.85
N LEU A 40 -4.56 -9.92 -5.75
CA LEU A 40 -5.37 -9.89 -6.97
C LEU A 40 -5.00 -11.02 -7.93
N ARG A 41 -3.70 -11.32 -8.08
CA ARG A 41 -3.24 -12.47 -8.88
C ARG A 41 -3.86 -13.78 -8.37
N LYS A 42 -3.85 -14.00 -7.05
CA LYS A 42 -4.43 -15.20 -6.41
C LYS A 42 -5.95 -15.26 -6.53
N SER A 43 -6.63 -14.12 -6.59
CA SER A 43 -8.08 -14.06 -6.84
C SER A 43 -8.48 -14.37 -8.29
N GLY A 44 -7.53 -14.40 -9.23
CA GLY A 44 -7.82 -14.57 -10.66
C GLY A 44 -8.22 -13.28 -11.38
N TYR A 45 -8.01 -12.11 -10.74
CA TYR A 45 -8.29 -10.81 -11.34
C TYR A 45 -7.37 -10.55 -12.54
N LYS A 46 -7.94 -10.43 -13.74
CA LYS A 46 -7.16 -10.48 -15.00
C LYS A 46 -6.26 -9.28 -15.25
N ARG A 47 -6.68 -8.08 -14.83
CA ARG A 47 -5.99 -6.80 -15.09
C ARG A 47 -5.22 -6.28 -13.88
N PHE A 48 -4.80 -7.18 -12.99
CA PHE A 48 -4.25 -6.79 -11.69
C PHE A 48 -2.98 -5.94 -11.82
N ILE A 49 -2.18 -6.17 -12.86
CA ILE A 49 -0.94 -5.41 -13.06
C ILE A 49 -1.25 -3.95 -13.37
N GLU A 50 -2.12 -3.70 -14.35
CA GLU A 50 -2.49 -2.37 -14.79
C GLU A 50 -3.25 -1.62 -13.70
N ASP A 51 -4.27 -2.26 -13.14
CA ASP A 51 -5.23 -1.58 -12.27
C ASP A 51 -4.62 -1.29 -10.89
N VAL A 52 -3.68 -2.13 -10.40
CA VAL A 52 -2.90 -1.82 -9.20
C VAL A 52 -1.99 -0.62 -9.41
N HIS A 53 -1.34 -0.51 -10.57
CA HIS A 53 -0.52 0.65 -10.87
C HIS A 53 -1.37 1.93 -11.05
N GLU A 54 -2.57 1.83 -11.61
CA GLU A 54 -3.49 2.96 -11.71
C GLU A 54 -3.92 3.46 -10.32
N VAL A 55 -4.35 2.56 -9.43
CA VAL A 55 -4.71 2.91 -8.05
C VAL A 55 -3.50 3.46 -7.29
N TRP A 56 -2.33 2.87 -7.48
CA TRP A 56 -1.09 3.40 -6.89
C TRP A 56 -0.77 4.82 -7.36
N GLN A 57 -0.92 5.11 -8.66
CA GLN A 57 -0.73 6.46 -9.18
C GLN A 57 -1.74 7.45 -8.61
N LYS A 58 -3.00 7.05 -8.46
CA LYS A 58 -4.03 7.87 -7.80
C LYS A 58 -3.68 8.19 -6.35
N HIS A 59 -3.06 7.24 -5.63
CA HIS A 59 -2.60 7.48 -4.27
C HIS A 59 -1.38 8.41 -4.16
N ILE A 60 -0.40 8.25 -5.05
CA ILE A 60 0.87 8.99 -4.96
C ILE A 60 0.76 10.40 -5.56
N PHE A 61 -0.01 10.56 -6.64
CA PHE A 61 -0.07 11.79 -7.43
C PHE A 61 -1.46 12.39 -7.56
N GLY A 62 -2.51 11.64 -7.21
CA GLY A 62 -3.89 12.13 -7.21
C GLY A 62 -4.39 12.46 -5.81
N ASP A 63 -5.71 12.67 -5.72
CA ASP A 63 -6.39 13.02 -4.46
C ASP A 63 -7.01 11.79 -3.76
N LEU A 64 -6.50 10.58 -4.05
CA LEU A 64 -6.98 9.35 -3.40
C LEU A 64 -6.15 9.07 -2.15
N PRO A 65 -6.66 9.30 -0.92
CA PRO A 65 -5.91 9.00 0.28
C PRO A 65 -5.70 7.48 0.44
N PHE A 66 -4.56 7.08 0.99
CA PHE A 66 -4.39 5.71 1.48
C PHE A 66 -5.36 5.45 2.64
N GLU A 67 -5.80 4.19 2.79
CA GLU A 67 -6.51 3.79 3.99
C GLU A 67 -5.55 3.80 5.18
N GLN A 68 -6.05 4.30 6.31
CA GLN A 68 -5.24 4.62 7.49
C GLN A 68 -5.65 3.76 8.66
N TYR A 69 -4.68 3.08 9.28
CA TYR A 69 -4.92 2.20 10.41
C TYR A 69 -4.03 2.55 11.60
N GLY A 70 -4.60 2.49 12.81
CA GLY A 70 -3.89 2.65 14.07
C GLY A 70 -3.09 1.41 14.45
N ILE A 71 -2.34 1.50 15.55
CA ILE A 71 -1.55 0.37 16.10
C ILE A 71 -2.42 -0.82 16.54
N ASP A 72 -3.72 -0.57 16.77
CA ASP A 72 -4.74 -1.57 17.09
C ASP A 72 -5.38 -2.18 15.83
N PHE A 73 -4.83 -1.88 14.65
CA PHE A 73 -5.31 -2.33 13.33
C PHE A 73 -6.74 -1.88 13.00
N LYS A 74 -7.20 -0.77 13.58
CA LYS A 74 -8.50 -0.17 13.26
C LYS A 74 -8.37 1.07 12.38
N PRO A 75 -9.37 1.36 11.52
CA PRO A 75 -9.41 2.60 10.76
C PRO A 75 -9.26 3.82 11.66
N THR A 76 -8.46 4.80 11.23
CA THR A 76 -8.21 6.03 12.00
C THR A 76 -8.09 7.24 11.08
N THR A 77 -8.45 8.42 11.60
CA THR A 77 -8.17 9.72 10.97
C THR A 77 -7.12 10.51 11.74
N LYS A 78 -6.57 9.93 12.81
CA LYS A 78 -5.48 10.49 13.62
C LYS A 78 -4.13 10.03 13.05
N LYS A 79 -3.05 10.10 13.83
CA LYS A 79 -1.72 9.58 13.45
C LYS A 79 -1.80 8.08 13.11
N PRO A 80 -1.64 7.67 11.84
CA PRO A 80 -1.66 6.26 11.47
C PRO A 80 -0.36 5.56 11.89
N SER A 81 -0.46 4.26 12.13
CA SER A 81 0.69 3.35 12.24
C SER A 81 0.90 2.53 10.98
N PHE A 82 -0.16 2.37 10.18
CA PHE A 82 -0.13 1.65 8.91
C PHE A 82 -0.92 2.41 7.85
N LEU A 83 -0.47 2.30 6.61
CA LEU A 83 -1.13 2.82 5.42
C LEU A 83 -1.19 1.71 4.37
N THR A 84 -2.33 1.59 3.70
CA THR A 84 -2.58 0.57 2.66
C THR A 84 -3.39 1.15 1.51
N SER A 85 -3.21 0.62 0.31
CA SER A 85 -4.04 0.95 -0.85
C SER A 85 -5.52 0.65 -0.57
N ASP A 86 -6.40 1.46 -1.13
CA ASP A 86 -7.85 1.25 -1.04
C ASP A 86 -8.27 0.05 -1.92
N THR A 87 -8.56 -1.08 -1.27
CA THR A 87 -8.93 -2.30 -1.98
C THR A 87 -10.37 -2.30 -2.48
N LYS A 88 -11.23 -1.37 -2.02
CA LYS A 88 -12.63 -1.27 -2.48
C LYS A 88 -12.73 -0.80 -3.93
N LEU A 89 -11.63 -0.27 -4.48
CA LEU A 89 -11.52 0.13 -5.88
C LEU A 89 -11.37 -1.07 -6.83
N PHE A 90 -11.07 -2.25 -6.29
CA PHE A 90 -11.08 -3.50 -7.01
C PHE A 90 -12.36 -4.21 -6.61
N GLU A 91 -13.17 -4.63 -7.57
CA GLU A 91 -14.43 -5.36 -7.36
C GLU A 91 -14.16 -6.77 -6.81
N LEU A 92 -13.58 -6.85 -5.60
CA LEU A 92 -13.21 -8.06 -4.88
C LEU A 92 -14.33 -8.59 -4.00
#